data_AF-A0A0F9AMT7-F1
#
_entry.id   AF-A0A0F9AMT7-F1
#
_cell.length_a   1.000
_cell.length_b   1.000
_cell.length_c   1.000
_cell.angle_alpha   90.00
_cell.angle_beta   90.00
_cell.angle_gamma   90.00
#
_symmetry.space_group_name_H-M   'P 1'
#
loop_
_entity.id
_entity.type
_entity.pdbx_description
1 polymer ?
#
loop_
_entity_poly.entity_id
_entity_poly.type
_entity_poly.pdbx_seq_one_letter_code
_entity_poly.pdbx_strand_id
1 'polypeptide(L)'
;MYRQRNLMQYWRQLILALVSVSFVACQSVSTNTPKLQHYAYQPTPYVQVKHPEWSKNAVIYQINTRQFTPEGTFAAAQQQLPRLKELGVDILWLMPIQPIGEVNRKGRLGSPYSIKDYYGVNS
;
A
#
# COMPACT_ATOMS: atom_id res chain seq x y z
N MET A 1 -35.59 -21.05 -74.18
CA MET A 1 -35.34 -20.06 -73.09
C MET A 1 -36.39 -20.20 -71.97
N TYR A 2 -36.41 -21.35 -71.27
CA TYR A 2 -37.30 -21.62 -70.10
C TYR A 2 -36.66 -22.57 -69.06
N ARG A 3 -35.64 -23.35 -69.44
CA ARG A 3 -35.03 -24.42 -68.60
C ARG A 3 -34.01 -23.94 -67.54
N GLN A 4 -33.56 -22.69 -67.58
CA GLN A 4 -32.57 -22.14 -66.63
C GLN A 4 -33.18 -21.33 -65.47
N ARG A 5 -34.45 -20.93 -65.55
CA ARG A 5 -35.11 -20.11 -64.50
C ARG A 5 -35.66 -20.95 -63.34
N ASN A 6 -36.02 -22.21 -63.61
CA ASN A 6 -36.58 -23.11 -62.59
C ASN A 6 -35.50 -23.66 -61.65
N LEU A 7 -34.27 -23.88 -62.13
CA LEU A 7 -33.16 -24.40 -61.32
C LEU A 7 -32.75 -23.43 -60.20
N MET A 8 -32.80 -22.13 -60.47
CA MET A 8 -32.47 -21.07 -59.51
C MET A 8 -33.57 -20.86 -58.45
N GLN A 9 -34.82 -21.21 -58.75
CA GLN A 9 -35.92 -21.16 -57.78
C GLN A 9 -35.84 -22.32 -56.78
N TYR A 10 -35.55 -23.55 -57.22
CA TYR A 10 -35.37 -24.69 -56.31
C TYR A 10 -34.19 -24.49 -55.35
N TRP A 11 -33.11 -23.85 -55.80
CA TRP A 11 -31.98 -23.50 -54.94
C TRP A 11 -32.33 -22.45 -53.88
N ARG A 12 -33.14 -21.44 -54.22
CA ARG A 12 -33.65 -20.47 -53.22
C ARG A 12 -34.54 -21.13 -52.18
N GLN A 13 -35.41 -22.06 -52.57
CA GLN A 13 -36.29 -22.76 -51.64
C GLN A 13 -35.51 -23.72 -50.72
N LEU A 14 -34.48 -24.41 -51.23
CA LEU A 14 -33.61 -25.26 -50.42
C LEU A 14 -32.76 -24.46 -49.42
N ILE A 15 -32.25 -23.29 -49.81
CA ILE A 15 -31.52 -22.39 -48.90
C ILE A 15 -32.44 -21.86 -47.79
N LEU A 16 -33.67 -21.46 -48.13
CA LEU A 16 -34.65 -20.99 -47.13
C LEU A 16 -35.06 -22.08 -46.15
N ALA A 17 -35.19 -23.33 -46.60
CA ALA A 17 -35.53 -24.46 -45.72
C ALA A 17 -34.37 -24.89 -44.79
N LEU A 18 -33.11 -24.68 -45.16
CA LEU A 18 -31.95 -24.95 -44.30
C LEU A 18 -31.74 -23.88 -43.21
N VAL A 19 -32.11 -22.63 -43.48
CA VAL A 19 -32.02 -21.53 -42.51
C VAL A 19 -33.05 -21.69 -41.38
N SER A 20 -34.25 -22.21 -41.66
CA SER A 20 -35.29 -22.40 -40.64
C SER A 20 -34.97 -23.53 -39.64
N VAL A 21 -34.28 -24.60 -40.06
CA VAL A 21 -33.91 -25.72 -39.18
C VAL A 21 -32.79 -25.33 -38.19
N SER A 22 -31.98 -24.32 -38.51
CA SER A 22 -30.89 -23.86 -37.64
C SER A 22 -31.38 -23.02 -36.44
N PHE A 23 -32.60 -22.49 -36.48
CA PHE A 23 -33.13 -21.64 -35.41
C PHE A 23 -33.72 -22.42 -34.22
N VAL A 24 -34.06 -23.70 -34.38
CA VAL A 24 -34.73 -24.49 -33.33
C VAL A 24 -33.76 -25.18 -32.36
N ALA A 25 -32.47 -25.27 -32.70
CA ALA A 25 -31.47 -25.96 -31.88
C ALA A 25 -30.87 -25.12 -30.73
N CYS A 26 -31.30 -23.87 -30.56
CA CYS A 26 -30.80 -22.98 -29.51
C CYS A 26 -31.85 -22.75 -28.41
N GLN A 27 -32.28 -23.82 -27.73
CA GLN A 27 -32.84 -23.68 -26.39
C GLN A 27 -31.75 -24.08 -25.39
N SER A 28 -31.12 -23.07 -24.79
CA SER A 28 -30.11 -23.24 -23.74
C SER A 28 -30.78 -23.80 -22.49
N VAL A 29 -30.45 -25.05 -22.14
CA VAL A 29 -30.75 -25.66 -20.85
C VAL A 29 -30.13 -24.79 -19.75
N SER A 30 -30.97 -24.14 -18.94
CA SER A 30 -30.52 -23.42 -17.75
C SER A 30 -30.20 -24.43 -16.64
N THR A 31 -28.93 -24.78 -16.51
CA THR A 31 -28.43 -25.49 -15.31
C THR A 31 -28.31 -24.50 -14.16
N ASN A 32 -29.14 -24.67 -13.13
CA ASN A 32 -29.02 -23.94 -11.87
C ASN A 32 -27.75 -24.41 -11.11
N THR A 33 -26.61 -23.81 -11.42
CA THR A 33 -25.39 -23.99 -10.63
C THR A 33 -25.38 -23.00 -9.46
N PRO A 34 -25.26 -23.43 -8.20
CA PRO A 34 -25.17 -22.52 -7.07
C PRO A 34 -23.89 -21.69 -7.17
N LYS A 35 -24.03 -20.36 -7.27
CA LYS A 35 -22.89 -19.44 -7.33
C LYS A 35 -22.19 -19.40 -5.97
N LEU A 36 -20.93 -19.83 -5.93
CA LEU A 36 -20.03 -19.62 -4.78
C LEU A 36 -19.83 -18.10 -4.59
N GLN A 37 -20.23 -17.57 -3.43
CA GLN A 37 -20.02 -16.16 -3.08
C GLN A 37 -18.53 -15.90 -2.85
N HIS A 38 -17.89 -15.23 -3.81
CA HIS A 38 -16.55 -14.67 -3.69
C HIS A 38 -16.52 -13.56 -2.62
N TYR A 39 -15.80 -13.76 -1.52
CA TYR A 39 -15.50 -12.71 -0.54
C TYR A 39 -14.36 -11.81 -1.04
N ALA A 40 -14.56 -11.15 -2.19
CA ALA A 40 -13.56 -10.23 -2.72
C ALA A 40 -13.43 -9.00 -1.81
N TYR A 41 -12.25 -8.81 -1.22
CA TYR A 41 -11.91 -7.63 -0.42
C TYR A 41 -12.23 -6.35 -1.20
N GLN A 42 -13.07 -5.49 -0.62
CA GLN A 42 -13.36 -4.16 -1.17
C GLN A 42 -12.45 -3.14 -0.49
N PRO A 43 -11.66 -2.36 -1.24
CA PRO A 43 -10.84 -1.32 -0.64
C PRO A 43 -11.73 -0.27 0.02
N THR A 44 -11.46 -0.01 1.30
CA THR A 44 -12.09 1.13 2.00
C THR A 44 -11.66 2.44 1.35
N PRO A 45 -12.52 3.47 1.32
CA PRO A 45 -12.15 4.80 0.84
C PRO A 45 -10.89 5.31 1.53
N TYR A 46 -10.03 6.00 0.78
CA TYR A 46 -8.82 6.60 1.34
C TYR A 46 -9.17 7.59 2.46
N VAL A 47 -8.51 7.44 3.61
CA VAL A 47 -8.61 8.40 4.71
C VAL A 47 -7.97 9.72 4.25
N GLN A 48 -8.76 10.79 4.20
CA GLN A 48 -8.29 12.13 3.86
C GLN A 48 -7.66 12.76 5.11
N VAL A 49 -6.35 12.65 5.26
CA VAL A 49 -5.60 13.30 6.34
C VAL A 49 -5.22 14.71 5.90
N LYS A 50 -5.73 15.73 6.58
CA LYS A 50 -5.31 17.12 6.34
C LYS A 50 -4.02 17.41 7.09
N HIS A 51 -2.92 17.53 6.37
CA HIS A 51 -1.64 17.95 6.94
C HIS A 51 -1.64 19.46 7.23
N PRO A 52 -1.01 19.91 8.33
CA PRO A 52 -0.85 21.32 8.60
C PRO A 52 0.10 21.96 7.57
N GLU A 53 -0.12 23.23 7.22
CA GLU A 53 0.66 23.90 6.16
C GLU A 53 2.16 23.97 6.46
N TRP A 54 2.53 24.16 7.74
CA TRP A 54 3.93 24.25 8.15
C TRP A 54 4.72 22.95 7.90
N SER A 55 4.06 21.77 7.91
CA SER A 55 4.77 20.49 7.77
C SER A 55 5.24 20.22 6.35
N LYS A 56 4.76 20.97 5.35
CA LYS A 56 5.15 20.79 3.94
C LYS A 56 6.61 21.18 3.68
N ASN A 57 7.15 22.11 4.48
CA ASN A 57 8.50 22.66 4.33
C ASN A 57 9.35 22.48 5.58
N ALA A 58 8.92 21.63 6.52
CA ALA A 58 9.61 21.46 7.79
C ALA A 58 10.93 20.68 7.62
N VAL A 59 11.98 21.13 8.30
CA VAL A 59 13.28 20.44 8.34
C VAL A 59 13.36 19.52 9.55
N ILE A 60 13.63 18.24 9.31
CA ILE A 60 13.82 17.22 10.34
C ILE A 60 15.30 16.97 10.57
N TYR A 61 15.74 17.04 11.83
CA TYR A 61 17.10 16.70 12.23
C TYR A 61 17.10 15.53 13.19
N GLN A 62 17.78 14.44 12.82
CA GLN A 62 17.90 13.26 13.67
C GLN A 62 19.11 13.38 14.60
N ILE A 63 18.88 13.10 15.89
CA ILE A 63 19.88 13.17 16.95
C ILE A 63 20.08 11.78 17.55
N ASN A 64 21.34 11.33 17.57
CA ASN A 64 21.78 10.27 18.46
C ASN A 64 22.38 10.91 19.72
N THR A 65 21.64 10.91 20.83
CA THR A 65 22.02 11.62 22.08
C THR A 65 23.45 11.30 22.52
N ARG A 66 23.89 10.04 22.40
CA ARG A 66 25.22 9.57 22.85
C ARG A 66 26.38 10.11 22.04
N GLN A 67 26.13 10.54 20.79
CA GLN A 67 27.16 10.95 19.84
C GLN A 67 27.02 12.41 19.44
N PHE A 68 25.92 13.05 19.82
CA PHE A 68 25.62 14.42 19.45
C PHE A 68 26.51 15.44 20.19
N THR A 69 26.82 15.16 21.45
CA THR A 69 27.73 15.94 22.27
C THR A 69 28.80 15.03 22.87
N PRO A 70 29.98 15.55 23.25
CA PRO A 70 31.01 14.77 23.94
C PRO A 70 30.51 14.11 25.23
N GLU A 71 29.61 14.78 25.96
CA GLU A 71 29.03 14.28 27.21
C GLU A 71 27.99 13.18 26.94
N GLY A 72 27.32 13.21 25.79
CA GLY A 72 26.32 12.22 25.40
C GLY A 72 25.00 12.29 26.19
N THR A 73 24.71 13.40 26.85
CA THR A 73 23.53 13.59 27.73
C THR A 73 22.49 14.54 27.12
N PHE A 74 21.24 14.46 27.61
CA PHE A 74 20.19 15.39 27.21
C PHE A 74 20.49 16.83 27.62
N ALA A 75 21.10 17.03 28.79
CA ALA A 75 21.45 18.37 29.26
C ALA A 75 22.45 19.05 28.32
N ALA A 76 23.47 18.33 27.85
CA ALA A 76 24.41 18.85 26.87
C ALA A 76 23.74 19.07 25.50
N ALA A 77 22.87 18.15 25.07
CA ALA A 77 22.13 18.30 23.82
C ALA A 77 21.20 19.53 23.84
N GLN A 78 20.57 19.82 24.97
CA GLN A 78 19.67 20.97 25.16
C GLN A 78 20.40 22.31 24.95
N GLN A 79 21.68 22.40 25.33
CA GLN A 79 22.48 23.60 25.12
C GLN A 79 22.74 23.90 23.63
N GLN A 80 22.61 22.90 22.75
CA GLN A 80 22.79 23.06 21.31
C GLN A 80 21.50 23.47 20.57
N LEU A 81 20.35 23.52 21.25
CA LEU A 81 19.07 23.89 20.63
C LEU A 81 19.09 25.25 19.92
N PRO A 82 19.71 26.32 20.46
CA PRO A 82 19.79 27.61 19.76
C PRO A 82 20.49 27.49 18.40
N ARG A 83 21.62 26.77 18.35
CA ARG A 83 22.35 26.50 17.10
C ARG A 83 21.52 25.70 16.09
N LEU A 84 20.76 24.70 16.54
CA LEU A 84 19.88 23.93 15.65
C LEU A 84 18.74 24.81 15.10
N LYS A 85 18.24 25.75 15.91
CA LYS A 85 17.22 26.70 15.46
C LYS A 85 17.78 27.66 14.41
N GLU A 86 19.01 28.17 14.60
CA GLU A 86 19.70 29.01 13.62
C GLU A 86 19.95 28.27 12.29
N LEU A 87 20.18 26.95 12.33
CA LEU A 87 20.28 26.10 11.15
C LEU A 87 18.95 25.93 10.39
N GLY A 88 17.83 26.38 10.96
CA GLY A 88 16.49 26.27 10.36
C GLY A 88 15.82 24.92 10.62
N VAL A 89 16.22 24.19 11.67
CA VAL A 89 15.56 22.94 12.05
C VAL A 89 14.21 23.22 12.71
N ASP A 90 13.18 22.48 12.30
CA ASP A 90 11.81 22.58 12.84
C ASP A 90 11.45 21.40 13.74
N ILE A 91 11.91 20.19 13.38
CA ILE A 91 11.59 18.95 14.08
C ILE A 91 12.88 18.25 14.50
N LEU A 92 12.97 17.91 15.79
CA LEU A 92 14.03 17.05 16.31
C LEU A 92 13.52 15.60 16.41
N TRP A 93 14.20 14.70 15.73
CA TRP A 93 13.96 13.26 15.85
C TRP A 93 15.05 12.63 16.72
N LEU A 94 14.70 12.29 17.95
CA LEU A 94 15.60 11.55 18.83
C LEU A 94 15.59 10.06 18.46
N MET A 95 16.78 9.48 18.30
CA MET A 95 16.94 8.02 18.35
C MET A 95 16.45 7.46 19.69
N PRO A 96 16.15 6.15 19.81
CA PRO A 96 15.65 5.56 21.04
C PRO A 96 16.45 6.00 22.27
N ILE A 97 15.74 6.59 23.21
CA ILE A 97 16.28 7.16 24.44
C ILE A 97 16.18 6.18 25.61
N GLN A 98 15.69 4.98 25.37
CA GLN A 98 15.43 3.97 26.38
C GLN A 98 16.71 3.23 26.81
N PRO A 99 16.72 2.58 27.99
CA PRO A 99 17.80 1.70 28.40
C PRO A 99 18.04 0.56 27.39
N ILE A 100 19.31 0.24 27.13
CA ILE A 100 19.69 -0.78 26.14
C ILE A 100 19.78 -2.18 26.77
N GLY A 101 19.19 -3.15 26.09
CA GLY A 101 19.25 -4.57 26.39
C GLY A 101 20.68 -5.11 26.49
N GLU A 102 20.88 -6.06 27.39
CA GLU A 102 22.19 -6.64 27.72
C GLU A 102 22.42 -7.97 27.00
N VAL A 103 21.35 -8.76 26.83
CA VAL A 103 21.42 -10.08 26.20
C VAL A 103 21.77 -9.94 24.72
N ASN A 104 22.79 -10.68 24.26
CA ASN A 104 23.30 -10.64 22.88
C ASN A 104 23.71 -9.23 22.40
N ARG A 105 24.18 -8.38 23.32
CA ARG A 105 24.64 -7.02 22.99
C ARG A 105 25.81 -7.07 22.01
N LYS A 106 25.65 -6.37 20.89
CA LYS A 106 26.71 -6.20 19.90
C LYS A 106 27.66 -5.07 20.33
N GLY A 107 28.94 -5.39 20.46
CA GLY A 107 29.98 -4.44 20.86
C GLY A 107 29.79 -3.85 22.27
N ARG A 108 30.55 -2.80 22.59
CA ARG A 108 30.56 -2.19 23.92
C ARG A 108 29.28 -1.39 24.25
N LEU A 109 28.74 -0.67 23.26
CA LEU A 109 27.62 0.27 23.46
C LEU A 109 26.24 -0.32 23.15
N GLY A 110 26.17 -1.44 22.41
CA GLY A 110 24.92 -2.03 21.97
C GLY A 110 24.18 -1.22 20.90
N SER A 111 23.06 -1.77 20.41
CA SER A 111 22.15 -1.06 19.51
C SER A 111 21.13 -0.26 20.32
N PRO A 112 20.88 1.03 19.99
CA PRO A 112 19.84 1.81 20.65
C PRO A 112 18.44 1.22 20.46
N TYR A 113 18.22 0.41 19.43
CA TYR A 113 16.93 -0.24 19.17
C TYR A 113 16.69 -1.51 20.00
N SER A 114 17.70 -2.01 20.71
CA SER A 114 17.52 -3.12 21.65
C SER A 114 16.98 -2.58 22.97
N ILE A 115 15.69 -2.26 23.03
CA ILE A 115 15.07 -1.61 24.19
C ILE A 115 14.89 -2.64 25.32
N LYS A 116 15.40 -2.31 26.52
CA LYS A 116 15.22 -3.10 27.76
C LYS A 116 13.92 -2.75 28.49
N ASP A 117 13.61 -1.46 28.54
CA ASP A 117 12.42 -0.91 29.20
C ASP A 117 11.84 0.21 28.32
N TYR A 118 10.60 0.02 27.86
CA TYR A 118 9.93 0.98 26.99
C TYR A 118 9.48 2.26 27.69
N TYR A 119 9.34 2.22 29.02
CA TYR A 119 8.91 3.35 29.84
C TYR A 119 10.09 4.08 30.51
N GLY A 120 11.24 3.42 30.59
CA GLY A 120 12.47 4.01 31.10
C GLY A 120 13.10 5.00 30.13
N VAL A 121 13.79 6.00 30.69
CA VAL A 121 14.66 6.92 29.94
C VAL A 121 16.10 6.66 30.38
N ASN A 122 16.99 6.48 29.41
CA ASN A 122 18.42 6.36 29.63
C ASN A 122 18.95 7.73 30.07
N SER A 123 19.48 7.80 31.28
CA SER A 123 20.11 8.99 31.86
C SER A 123 21.36 9.43 31.10
#